data_AF-A0A453A559-F1
#
_entry.id   AF-A0A453A559-F1
#
_cell.length_a   1.000
_cell.length_b   1.000
_cell.length_c   1.000
_cell.angle_alpha   90.00
_cell.angle_beta   90.00
_cell.angle_gamma   90.00
#
_symmetry.space_group_name_H-M   'P 1'
#
loop_
_entity.id
_entity.type
_entity.pdbx_description
1 polymer ?
#
loop_
_entity_poly.entity_id
_entity_poly.type
_entity_poly.pdbx_seq_one_letter_code
_entity_poly.pdbx_strand_id
1 'polypeptide(L)' 'MVVVAAIEALHYIKTKELLVLSVQELIDCDTKSFGCAGGYTENALEYVQKNGL' A
#
# COMPACT_ATOMS: atom_id res chain seq x y z
N MET A 1 -7.36 0.33 -0.05
CA MET A 1 -6.57 -0.92 0.10
C MET A 1 -6.08 -1.04 1.53
N VAL A 2 -6.11 -2.23 2.12
CA VAL A 2 -5.72 -2.47 3.54
C VAL A 2 -4.22 -2.24 3.76
N VAL A 3 -3.38 -2.55 2.77
CA VAL A 3 -1.92 -2.40 2.84
C VAL A 3 -1.51 -0.96 3.14
N VAL A 4 -2.10 0.02 2.44
CA VAL A 4 -1.79 1.45 2.63
C VAL A 4 -2.10 1.88 4.05
N ALA A 5 -3.32 1.61 4.53
CA ALA A 5 -3.74 1.98 5.88
C ALA A 5 -2.85 1.33 6.97
N ALA A 6 -2.42 0.08 6.75
CA ALA A 6 -1.50 -0.59 7.67
C ALA A 6 -0.13 0.10 7.73
N ILE A 7 0.41 0.52 6.58
CA ILE A 7 1.70 1.23 6.52
C ILE A 7 1.59 2.62 7.14
N GLU A 8 0.53 3.37 6.83
CA GLU A 8 0.27 4.68 7.44
C GLU A 8 0.17 4.57 8.97
N ALA A 9 -0.57 3.57 9.48
CA ALA A 9 -0.70 3.33 10.90
C ALA A 9 0.65 2.95 11.55
N LEU A 10 1.41 2.05 10.92
CA LEU A 10 2.74 1.67 11.41
C LEU A 10 3.71 2.85 11.42
N HIS A 11 3.68 3.68 10.38
CA HIS A 11 4.49 4.89 10.29
C HIS A 11 4.15 5.83 11.44
N TYR A 12 2.87 6.15 11.64
CA TYR A 12 2.43 7.00 12.75
C TYR A 12 2.82 6.45 14.13
N ILE A 13 2.69 5.13 14.35
CA ILE A 13 3.10 4.51 15.63
C ILE A 13 4.59 4.78 15.90
N LYS A 14 5.43 4.67 14.87
CA LYS A 14 6.90 4.80 14.96
C LYS A 14 7.38 6.25 15.00
N THR A 15 6.84 7.13 14.17
CA THR A 15 7.35 8.50 13.97
C THR A 15 6.51 9.55 14.70
N LYS A 16 5.26 9.24 15.05
CA LYS A 16 4.23 10.19 15.49
C LYS A 16 3.81 11.21 14.43
N GLU A 17 4.17 10.97 13.18
CA GLU A 17 3.79 11.79 12.05
C GLU A 17 2.72 11.06 11.24
N LEU A 18 1.64 11.77 10.90
CA LEU A 18 0.61 11.22 10.03
C LEU A 18 1.06 11.37 8.58
N LEU A 19 1.46 10.25 8.00
CA LEU A 19 1.74 10.15 6.57
C LEU A 19 0.45 9.72 5.85
N VAL A 20 0.15 10.38 4.73
CA VAL A 20 -0.94 10.01 3.83
C VAL A 20 -0.33 9.51 2.54
N LEU A 21 -0.58 8.25 2.21
CA LEU A 21 0.01 7.54 1.09
C LEU A 21 -0.98 7.41 -0.08
N SER A 22 -0.43 7.26 -1.29
CA SER A 22 -1.25 7.14 -2.50
C SER A 22 -1.78 5.72 -2.65
N VAL A 23 -3.06 5.53 -2.36
CA VAL A 23 -3.75 4.26 -2.69
C VAL A 23 -3.78 4.00 -4.20
N GLN A 24 -3.71 5.06 -5.01
CA GLN A 24 -3.80 4.98 -6.45
C GLN A 24 -2.54 4.35 -7.07
N GLU A 25 -1.38 4.53 -6.44
CA GLU A 25 -0.15 3.89 -6.91
C GLU A 25 -0.29 2.36 -6.90
N LEU A 26 -0.87 1.76 -5.85
CA LEU A 26 -1.12 0.32 -5.84
C LEU A 26 -2.20 -0.11 -6.83
N ILE A 27 -3.16 0.75 -7.16
CA ILE A 27 -4.20 0.44 -8.15
C ILE A 27 -3.60 0.40 -9.56
N ASP A 28 -2.68 1.32 -9.86
CA ASP A 28 -2.13 1.50 -11.21
C ASP A 28 -0.85 0.69 -11.45
N CYS A 29 -0.03 0.48 -10.41
CA CYS A 29 1.34 -0.05 -10.56
C CYS A 29 1.50 -1.50 -10.04
N ASP A 30 0.63 -2.00 -9.16
CA ASP A 30 0.64 -3.42 -8.79
C ASP A 30 0.03 -4.26 -9.93
N THR A 31 0.88 -4.61 -10.88
CA THR A 31 0.53 -5.44 -12.05
C THR A 31 0.12 -6.87 -11.70
N LYS A 32 0.28 -7.32 -10.45
CA LYS A 32 -0.23 -8.62 -9.97
C LYS A 32 -1.63 -8.52 -9.36
N SER A 33 -2.17 -7.31 -9.20
CA SER A 33 -3.55 -7.04 -8.80
C SER A 33 -4.38 -6.57 -10.01
N PHE A 34 -5.70 -6.45 -9.83
CA PHE A 34 -6.64 -6.13 -10.91
C PHE A 34 -7.27 -4.74 -10.73
N GLY A 35 -6.54 -3.83 -10.10
CA GLY A 35 -7.02 -2.48 -9.78
C GLY A 35 -8.35 -2.52 -9.01
N CYS A 36 -9.37 -1.81 -9.52
CA CYS A 36 -10.70 -1.77 -8.92
C CYS A 36 -11.49 -3.09 -9.03
N ALA A 37 -11.07 -4.05 -9.86
CA ALA A 37 -11.70 -5.37 -9.93
C ALA A 37 -11.28 -6.30 -8.78
N GLY A 38 -10.45 -5.80 -7.86
CA GLY A 38 -9.96 -6.54 -6.71
C GLY A 38 -8.46 -6.85 -6.83
N GLY A 39 -7.95 -7.57 -5.85
CA GLY A 39 -6.53 -7.90 -5.78
C GLY A 39 -6.22 -8.67 -4.52
N TYR A 40 -4.94 -8.96 -4.34
CA TYR A 40 -4.43 -9.79 -3.26
C TYR A 40 -3.55 -8.94 -2.34
N THR A 41 -3.76 -9.06 -1.03
CA THR A 41 -3.03 -8.24 -0.04
C THR A 41 -1.54 -8.56 -0.07
N GLU A 42 -1.20 -9.83 -0.31
CA GLU A 42 0.16 -10.34 -0.47
C GLU A 42 0.88 -9.72 -1.67
N ASN A 43 0.20 -9.53 -2.80
CA ASN A 43 0.77 -8.92 -4.00
C ASN A 43 1.08 -7.44 -3.75
N ALA A 44 0.11 -6.71 -3.19
CA ALA A 44 0.29 -5.32 -2.82
C ALA A 44 1.42 -5.14 -1.79
N LEU A 45 1.54 -6.05 -0.80
CA LEU A 45 2.63 -6.01 0.18
C LEU A 45 3.99 -6.30 -0.47
N GLU A 46 4.07 -7.28 -1.38
CA GLU A 46 5.28 -7.57 -2.15
C GLU A 46 5.71 -6.38 -3.01
N TYR A 47 4.75 -5.69 -3.66
CA TYR A 47 5.03 -4.47 -4.41
C TYR A 47 5.66 -3.40 -3.52
N VAL A 48 5.05 -3.10 -2.36
CA VAL A 48 5.57 -2.09 -1.43
C VAL A 48 6.96 -2.47 -0.92
N GLN A 49 7.20 -3.74 -0.59
CA GLN A 49 8.52 -4.18 -0.12
C GLN A 49 9.61 -3.98 -1.17
N LYS A 50 9.27 -4.08 -2.45
CA LYS A 50 10.22 -3.95 -3.56
C LYS A 50 10.42 -2.51 -4.03
N ASN A 51 9.35 -1.73 -4.10
CA ASN A 51 9.36 -0.40 -4.72
C ASN A 51 9.23 0.75 -3.72
N GLY A 52 8.82 0.46 -2.49
CA GLY A 52 8.31 1.47 -1.56
C GLY A 52 6.86 1.83 -1.86
N LEU A 53 6.37 2.79 -1.09
CA LEU A 53 5.09 3.48 -1.28
C LEU A 53 5.22 4.91 -0.75
#